data_AF-A0A946SXH5-F1
#
_entry.id   AF-A0A946SXH5-F1
#
_cell.length_a   1.000
_cell.length_b   1.000
_cell.length_c   1.000
_cell.angle_alpha   90.00
_cell.angle_beta   90.00
_cell.angle_gamma   90.00
#
_symmetry.space_group_name_H-M   'P 1'
#
loop_
_entity.id
_entity.type
_entity.pdbx_description
1 polymer ?
#
loop_
_entity_poly.entity_id
_entity_poly.type
_entity_poly.pdbx_seq_one_letter_code
_entity_poly.pdbx_strand_id
1 'polypeptide(L)'
;MFKNLNLDKTFQFLLIILAFLMPLTVFGANLIIVIICLLWLFSGNYKSKFHQIINNKLLLASIVFFCLHVIGLLWTEDLIWGLHIVHKMWYFLLLFPVLFTIVKKDYIKFYISAFLLAITLTEIASYLVWFEIISPFKNATAQNPTPFMSHISYNPILAFAIYLVMHEVFFNKKLTNLLFSFYSFFAISMTINMFITGGRAGQVTFFVMLSILIFQALD
;
A
#
# COMPACT_ATOMS: atom_id res chain seq x y z
N MET A 1 -16.00 -16.90 26.48
CA MET A 1 -16.96 -16.70 25.37
C MET A 1 -16.25 -16.18 24.11
N PHE A 2 -15.24 -16.90 23.59
CA PHE A 2 -14.58 -16.62 22.28
C PHE A 2 -13.88 -17.88 21.74
N LYS A 3 -14.54 -19.05 21.83
CA LYS A 3 -13.89 -20.34 21.54
C LYS A 3 -13.75 -20.66 20.04
N ASN A 4 -14.32 -19.84 19.15
CA ASN A 4 -14.42 -20.13 17.70
C ASN A 4 -13.91 -19.03 16.74
N LEU A 5 -13.31 -17.94 17.22
CA LEU A 5 -12.65 -16.99 16.30
C LEU A 5 -11.27 -17.54 15.96
N ASN A 6 -11.11 -18.01 14.72
CA ASN A 6 -9.79 -18.30 14.17
C ASN A 6 -9.10 -16.96 13.89
N LEU A 7 -8.45 -16.41 14.92
CA LEU A 7 -7.78 -15.10 14.90
C LEU A 7 -6.86 -14.94 13.70
N ASP A 8 -6.15 -16.01 13.32
CA ASP A 8 -5.27 -16.00 12.16
C ASP A 8 -6.04 -15.67 10.88
N LYS A 9 -7.16 -16.36 10.62
CA LYS A 9 -8.03 -16.09 9.46
C LYS A 9 -8.58 -14.66 9.51
N THR A 10 -9.00 -14.20 10.68
CA THR A 10 -9.50 -12.83 10.88
C THR A 10 -8.44 -11.80 10.48
N PHE A 11 -7.18 -11.97 10.90
CA PHE A 11 -6.09 -11.09 10.47
C PHE A 11 -5.91 -11.10 8.94
N GLN A 12 -6.00 -12.26 8.29
CA GLN A 12 -5.85 -12.33 6.84
C GLN A 12 -6.96 -11.56 6.12
N PHE A 13 -8.21 -11.69 6.55
CA PHE A 13 -9.33 -10.92 5.98
C PHE A 13 -9.17 -9.42 6.22
N LEU A 14 -8.74 -9.01 7.41
CA LEU A 14 -8.49 -7.59 7.71
C LEU A 14 -7.36 -7.03 6.84
N LEU A 15 -6.31 -7.79 6.57
CA LEU A 15 -5.23 -7.38 5.66
C LEU A 15 -5.70 -7.25 4.21
N ILE A 16 -6.57 -8.15 3.74
CA ILE A 16 -7.20 -8.06 2.41
C ILE A 16 -8.04 -6.77 2.32
N ILE A 17 -8.88 -6.51 3.33
CA ILE A 17 -9.70 -5.29 3.38
C ILE A 17 -8.81 -4.05 3.47
N LEU A 18 -7.73 -4.09 4.24
CA LEU A 18 -6.77 -2.98 4.34
C LEU A 18 -6.13 -2.69 2.97
N ALA A 19 -5.66 -3.73 2.27
CA ALA A 19 -5.06 -3.60 0.94
C ALA A 19 -6.05 -3.01 -0.08
N PHE A 20 -7.33 -3.37 0.01
CA PHE A 20 -8.40 -2.81 -0.82
C PHE A 20 -8.76 -1.36 -0.47
N LEU A 21 -8.86 -1.03 0.82
CA LEU A 21 -9.30 0.30 1.26
C LEU A 21 -8.18 1.35 1.20
N MET A 22 -6.92 0.95 1.26
CA MET A 22 -5.77 1.86 1.31
C MET A 22 -5.75 2.87 0.15
N PRO A 23 -5.99 2.49 -1.13
CA PRO A 23 -6.04 3.44 -2.24
C PRO A 23 -7.37 4.21 -2.34
N LEU A 24 -8.43 3.76 -1.66
CA LEU A 24 -9.78 4.29 -1.82
C LEU A 24 -10.17 5.30 -0.74
N THR A 25 -9.82 5.04 0.53
CA THR A 25 -10.24 5.88 1.65
C THR A 25 -9.23 5.87 2.80
N VAL A 26 -8.79 7.06 3.22
CA VAL A 26 -7.89 7.23 4.38
C VAL A 26 -8.58 6.79 5.68
N PHE A 27 -9.85 7.17 5.86
CA PHE A 27 -10.64 6.79 7.05
C PHE A 27 -10.81 5.27 7.16
N GLY A 28 -11.24 4.60 6.08
CA GLY A 28 -11.46 3.16 6.10
C GLY A 28 -10.19 2.38 6.39
N ALA A 29 -9.07 2.75 5.76
CA ALA A 29 -7.78 2.12 6.04
C ALA A 29 -7.35 2.30 7.51
N ASN A 30 -7.46 3.51 8.06
CA ASN A 30 -7.11 3.77 9.46
C ASN A 30 -8.01 3.02 10.45
N LEU A 31 -9.31 2.91 10.16
CA LEU A 31 -10.23 2.12 10.98
C LEU A 31 -9.80 0.65 11.03
N ILE A 32 -9.47 0.06 9.89
CA ILE A 32 -8.99 -1.33 9.83
C ILE A 32 -7.65 -1.49 10.55
N ILE A 33 -6.74 -0.54 10.41
CA ILE A 33 -5.47 -0.52 11.15
C ILE A 33 -5.72 -0.55 12.66
N VAL A 34 -6.63 0.28 13.19
CA VAL A 34 -6.96 0.31 14.62
C VAL A 34 -7.52 -1.05 15.06
N ILE A 35 -8.42 -1.65 14.29
CA ILE A 35 -8.96 -2.99 14.59
C ILE A 35 -7.84 -4.04 14.61
N ILE A 36 -6.93 -4.02 13.63
CA ILE A 36 -5.78 -4.93 13.58
C ILE A 36 -4.91 -4.76 14.84
N CYS A 37 -4.57 -3.52 15.22
CA CYS A 37 -3.75 -3.25 16.40
C CYS A 37 -4.42 -3.72 17.69
N LEU A 38 -5.73 -3.47 17.87
CA LEU A 38 -6.48 -3.93 19.04
C LEU A 38 -6.52 -5.46 19.11
N LEU A 39 -6.87 -6.13 18.00
CA LEU A 39 -6.88 -7.59 17.95
C LEU A 39 -5.50 -8.18 18.19
N TRP A 40 -4.45 -7.57 17.63
CA TRP A 40 -3.07 -8.01 17.84
C TRP A 40 -2.64 -7.91 19.30
N LEU A 41 -3.05 -6.83 19.98
CA LEU A 41 -2.82 -6.67 21.42
C LEU A 41 -3.54 -7.78 22.19
N PHE A 42 -4.80 -8.08 21.89
CA PHE A 42 -5.51 -9.15 22.61
C PHE A 42 -5.17 -10.58 22.15
N SER A 43 -4.39 -10.78 21.08
CA SER A 43 -4.15 -12.12 20.53
C SER A 43 -3.11 -12.96 21.31
N GLY A 44 -2.39 -12.37 22.25
CA GLY A 44 -1.37 -13.05 23.06
C GLY A 44 -0.11 -13.48 22.29
N ASN A 45 0.60 -14.49 22.83
CA ASN A 45 1.89 -15.02 22.35
C ASN A 45 2.99 -13.95 22.15
N TYR A 46 3.08 -13.01 23.10
CA TYR A 46 4.02 -11.89 23.02
C TYR A 46 5.48 -12.31 22.95
N LYS A 47 5.87 -13.41 23.61
CA LYS A 47 7.25 -13.91 23.58
C LYS A 47 7.70 -14.26 22.15
N SER A 48 6.85 -14.96 21.40
CA SER A 48 7.13 -15.31 20.00
C SER A 48 7.17 -14.06 19.12
N LYS A 49 6.16 -13.19 19.23
CA LYS A 49 6.10 -11.94 18.45
C LYS A 49 7.31 -11.05 18.69
N PHE A 50 7.71 -10.88 19.94
CA PHE A 50 8.87 -10.09 20.32
C PHE A 50 10.17 -10.69 19.75
N HIS A 51 10.32 -12.01 19.80
CA HIS A 51 11.48 -12.69 19.21
C HIS A 51 11.54 -12.52 17.69
N GLN A 52 10.39 -12.59 17.00
CA GLN A 52 10.32 -12.30 15.56
C GLN A 52 10.75 -10.87 15.22
N ILE A 53 10.39 -9.90 16.08
CA ILE A 53 10.73 -8.49 15.88
C ILE A 53 12.22 -8.24 16.10
N ILE A 54 12.79 -8.71 17.21
CA ILE A 54 14.22 -8.47 17.53
C ILE A 54 15.17 -9.21 16.58
N ASN A 55 14.79 -10.38 16.09
CA ASN A 55 15.66 -11.12 15.16
C ASN A 55 15.64 -10.55 13.73
N ASN A 56 14.77 -9.58 13.43
CA ASN A 56 14.66 -9.00 12.10
C ASN A 56 15.33 -7.62 12.05
N LYS A 57 16.45 -7.52 11.33
CA LYS A 57 17.20 -6.27 11.14
C LYS A 57 16.36 -5.14 10.55
N LEU A 58 15.40 -5.46 9.65
CA LEU A 58 14.52 -4.46 9.03
C LEU A 58 13.54 -3.85 10.06
N LEU A 59 12.98 -4.67 10.95
CA LEU A 59 12.08 -4.20 11.99
C LEU A 59 12.84 -3.43 13.08
N LEU A 60 14.05 -3.87 13.43
CA LEU A 60 14.91 -3.09 14.31
C LEU A 60 15.24 -1.72 13.68
N ALA A 61 15.56 -1.67 12.39
CA ALA A 61 15.81 -0.41 11.69
C ALA A 61 14.58 0.52 11.70
N SER A 62 13.36 -0.02 11.56
CA SER A 62 12.13 0.80 11.63
C SER A 62 11.91 1.37 13.04
N ILE A 63 12.18 0.58 14.09
CA ILE A 63 12.09 1.03 15.48
C ILE A 63 13.16 2.09 15.77
N VAL A 64 14.40 1.86 15.35
CA VAL A 64 15.49 2.84 15.49
C VAL A 64 15.15 4.13 14.76
N PHE A 65 14.60 4.06 13.55
CA PHE A 65 14.15 5.22 12.79
C PHE A 65 13.11 6.04 13.56
N PHE A 66 12.14 5.39 14.21
CA PHE A 66 11.20 6.09 15.09
C PHE A 66 11.90 6.72 16.31
N CYS A 67 12.80 5.98 16.97
CA CYS A 67 13.56 6.50 18.11
C CYS A 67 14.38 7.75 17.76
N LEU A 68 14.93 7.84 16.55
CA LEU A 68 15.61 9.05 16.08
C LEU A 68 14.69 10.28 16.07
N HIS A 69 13.41 10.11 15.73
CA HIS A 69 12.44 11.23 15.79
C HIS A 69 12.15 11.65 17.22
N VAL A 70 12.07 10.70 18.15
CA VAL A 70 11.88 11.00 19.58
C VAL A 70 13.10 11.72 20.14
N ILE A 71 14.31 11.26 19.82
CA ILE A 71 15.56 11.93 20.23
C ILE A 71 15.65 13.32 19.60
N GLY A 72 15.18 13.49 18.36
CA GLY A 72 15.10 14.77 17.67
C GLY A 72 14.26 15.83 18.38
N LEU A 73 13.34 15.44 19.25
CA LEU A 73 12.58 16.39 20.08
C LEU A 73 13.45 17.14 21.10
N LEU A 74 14.64 16.63 21.43
CA LEU A 74 15.53 17.25 22.42
C LEU A 74 16.13 18.58 21.95
N TRP A 75 16.17 18.82 20.64
CA TRP A 75 16.78 20.02 20.05
C TRP A 75 15.87 20.72 19.03
N THR A 76 14.58 20.35 18.96
CA THR A 76 13.62 21.07 18.12
C THR A 76 13.23 22.39 18.78
N GLU A 77 13.14 23.47 18.01
CA GLU A 77 12.63 24.76 18.49
C GLU A 77 11.10 24.74 18.63
N ASP A 78 10.41 23.97 17.79
CA ASP A 78 8.96 23.78 17.84
C ASP A 78 8.60 22.37 18.33
N LEU A 79 8.29 22.27 19.62
CA LEU A 79 7.92 21.02 20.26
C LEU A 79 6.50 20.54 19.85
N ILE A 80 5.60 21.47 19.53
CA ILE A 80 4.22 21.14 19.14
C ILE A 80 4.25 20.44 17.79
N TRP A 81 4.96 21.02 16.83
CA TRP A 81 5.14 20.43 15.50
C TRP A 81 5.98 19.15 15.57
N GLY A 82 7.03 19.12 16.41
CA GLY A 82 7.81 17.93 16.66
C GLY A 82 6.97 16.74 17.14
N LEU A 83 6.10 16.96 18.15
CA LEU A 83 5.19 15.94 18.64
C LEU A 83 4.19 15.48 17.58
N HIS A 84 3.71 16.40 16.73
CA HIS A 84 2.84 16.06 15.60
C HIS A 84 3.54 15.13 14.59
N ILE A 85 4.83 15.36 14.29
CA ILE A 85 5.61 14.47 13.43
C ILE A 85 5.86 13.11 14.09
N VAL A 86 6.25 13.07 15.37
CA VAL A 86 6.43 11.82 16.10
C VAL A 86 5.14 11.00 16.11
N HIS A 87 4.00 11.65 16.36
CA HIS A 87 2.70 11.00 16.26
C HIS A 87 2.48 10.40 14.87
N LYS A 88 2.77 11.12 13.77
CA LYS A 88 2.63 10.60 12.40
C LYS A 88 3.55 9.41 12.10
N MET A 89 4.72 9.33 12.73
CA MET A 89 5.69 8.25 12.52
C MET A 89 5.43 6.98 13.33
N TRP A 90 4.37 6.94 14.16
CA TRP A 90 4.00 5.78 14.97
C TRP A 90 3.88 4.46 14.18
N TYR A 91 3.56 4.56 12.88
CA TYR A 91 3.47 3.42 11.97
C TYR A 91 4.76 2.59 11.92
N PHE A 92 5.93 3.22 12.06
CA PHE A 92 7.23 2.52 12.05
C PHE A 92 7.55 1.80 13.36
N LEU A 93 7.05 2.31 14.49
CA LEU A 93 7.22 1.70 15.81
C LEU A 93 6.29 0.50 16.00
N LEU A 94 4.99 0.67 15.69
CA LEU A 94 3.97 -0.31 16.05
C LEU A 94 3.38 -1.00 14.82
N LEU A 95 2.84 -0.23 13.86
CA LEU A 95 2.08 -0.83 12.76
C LEU A 95 2.93 -1.81 11.94
N PHE A 96 4.14 -1.41 11.55
CA PHE A 96 4.98 -2.24 10.70
C PHE A 96 5.41 -3.56 11.36
N PRO A 97 5.90 -3.58 12.62
CA PRO A 97 6.08 -4.82 13.36
C PRO A 97 4.80 -5.65 13.53
N VAL A 98 3.65 -5.01 13.80
CA VAL A 98 2.36 -5.70 13.91
C VAL A 98 2.04 -6.42 12.61
N LEU A 99 2.04 -5.72 11.47
CA LEU A 99 1.77 -6.28 10.15
C LEU A 99 2.72 -7.43 9.83
N PHE A 100 4.02 -7.27 10.09
CA PHE A 100 5.01 -8.31 9.84
C PHE A 100 4.71 -9.62 10.59
N THR A 101 4.26 -9.53 11.84
CA THR A 101 3.98 -10.73 12.66
C THR A 101 2.69 -11.47 12.28
N ILE A 102 1.77 -10.84 11.53
CA ILE A 102 0.45 -11.43 11.19
C ILE A 102 0.32 -11.87 9.73
N VAL A 103 1.17 -11.35 8.84
CA VAL A 103 1.15 -11.69 7.41
C VAL A 103 1.54 -13.16 7.21
N LYS A 104 0.76 -13.87 6.39
CA LYS A 104 1.07 -15.24 5.97
C LYS A 104 1.37 -15.30 4.48
N LYS A 105 2.41 -16.06 4.12
CA LYS A 105 2.87 -16.20 2.73
C LYS A 105 1.77 -16.70 1.78
N ASP A 106 0.96 -17.66 2.24
CA ASP A 106 -0.11 -18.26 1.44
C ASP A 106 -1.21 -17.26 1.03
N TYR A 107 -1.32 -16.14 1.76
CA TYR A 107 -2.33 -15.11 1.54
C TYR A 107 -1.83 -13.90 0.74
N ILE A 108 -0.53 -13.82 0.44
CA ILE A 108 0.08 -12.67 -0.28
C ILE A 108 -0.65 -12.38 -1.59
N LYS A 109 -1.00 -13.43 -2.36
CA LYS A 109 -1.74 -13.28 -3.62
C LYS A 109 -3.07 -12.55 -3.43
N PHE A 110 -3.78 -12.79 -2.32
CA PHE A 110 -5.07 -12.17 -2.06
C PHE A 110 -4.92 -10.69 -1.68
N TYR A 111 -3.86 -10.32 -0.96
CA TYR A 111 -3.58 -8.92 -0.65
C TYR A 111 -3.26 -8.14 -1.93
N ILE A 112 -2.40 -8.72 -2.79
CA ILE A 112 -2.02 -8.11 -4.07
C ILE A 112 -3.25 -7.98 -4.96
N SER A 113 -4.07 -9.02 -5.10
CA SER A 113 -5.30 -8.96 -5.89
C SER A 113 -6.29 -7.91 -5.37
N ALA A 114 -6.45 -7.79 -4.05
CA ALA A 114 -7.34 -6.79 -3.45
C ALA A 114 -6.82 -5.35 -3.66
N PHE A 115 -5.52 -5.14 -3.52
CA PHE A 115 -4.87 -3.87 -3.85
C PHE A 115 -5.04 -3.52 -5.33
N LEU A 116 -4.74 -4.44 -6.25
CA LEU A 116 -4.90 -4.21 -7.69
C LEU A 116 -6.36 -3.92 -8.06
N LEU A 117 -7.32 -4.62 -7.45
CA LEU A 117 -8.75 -4.36 -7.66
C LEU A 117 -9.14 -2.94 -7.19
N ALA A 118 -8.59 -2.46 -6.08
CA ALA A 118 -8.80 -1.07 -5.67
C ALA A 118 -8.23 -0.08 -6.69
N ILE A 119 -7.02 -0.33 -7.20
CA ILE A 119 -6.38 0.52 -8.21
C ILE A 119 -7.18 0.53 -9.50
N THR A 120 -7.65 -0.60 -10.00
CA THR A 120 -8.48 -0.64 -11.21
C THR A 120 -9.79 0.11 -11.03
N LEU A 121 -10.44 0.03 -9.86
CA LEU A 121 -11.62 0.87 -9.56
C LEU A 121 -11.29 2.36 -9.57
N THR A 122 -10.14 2.76 -9.00
CA THR A 122 -9.71 4.17 -9.03
C THR A 122 -9.39 4.65 -10.44
N GLU A 123 -8.79 3.80 -11.26
CA GLU A 123 -8.42 4.07 -12.64
C GLU A 123 -9.67 4.19 -13.53
N ILE A 124 -10.64 3.30 -13.39
CA ILE A 124 -11.92 3.38 -14.11
C ILE A 124 -12.63 4.70 -13.76
N ALA A 125 -12.71 5.06 -12.47
CA ALA A 125 -13.29 6.32 -12.05
C ALA A 125 -12.52 7.53 -12.59
N SER A 126 -11.19 7.44 -12.65
CA SER A 126 -10.33 8.45 -13.26
C SER A 126 -10.65 8.65 -14.75
N TYR A 127 -10.70 7.58 -15.54
CA TYR A 127 -11.04 7.67 -16.95
C TYR A 127 -12.46 8.18 -17.21
N LEU A 128 -13.44 7.78 -16.39
CA LEU A 128 -14.82 8.27 -16.52
C LEU A 128 -14.91 9.80 -16.36
N VAL A 129 -14.11 10.37 -15.46
CA VAL A 129 -14.03 11.83 -15.28
C VAL A 129 -13.21 12.48 -16.40
N TRP A 130 -12.11 11.85 -16.84
CA TRP A 130 -11.26 12.39 -17.90
C TRP A 130 -11.96 12.45 -19.26
N PHE A 131 -12.76 11.43 -19.60
CA PHE A 131 -13.61 11.42 -20.80
C PHE A 131 -14.88 12.25 -20.66
N GLU A 132 -15.06 12.94 -19.52
CA GLU A 132 -16.24 13.75 -19.21
C GLU A 132 -17.57 12.97 -19.28
N ILE A 133 -17.52 11.64 -19.15
CA ILE A 133 -18.71 10.78 -19.09
C ILE A 133 -19.47 11.05 -17.77
N ILE A 134 -18.72 11.34 -16.71
CA ILE A 134 -19.25 11.72 -15.40
C ILE A 134 -18.73 13.13 -15.06
N SER A 135 -19.58 13.93 -14.39
CA SER A 135 -19.18 15.22 -13.85
C SER A 135 -18.04 15.08 -12.83
N PRO A 136 -17.27 16.16 -12.57
CA PRO A 136 -16.22 16.17 -11.56
C PRO A 136 -16.69 15.53 -10.24
N PHE A 137 -15.97 14.50 -9.80
CA PHE A 137 -16.34 13.69 -8.64
C PHE A 137 -15.26 13.76 -7.56
N LYS A 138 -15.65 14.14 -6.34
CA LYS A 138 -14.74 14.43 -5.22
C LYS A 138 -13.68 15.47 -5.64
N ASN A 139 -12.41 15.05 -5.74
CA ASN A 139 -11.29 15.89 -6.11
C ASN A 139 -10.91 15.75 -7.59
N ALA A 140 -11.58 14.86 -8.34
CA ALA A 140 -11.28 14.63 -9.75
C ALA A 140 -11.91 15.70 -10.64
N THR A 141 -11.11 16.25 -11.56
CA THR A 141 -11.53 17.14 -12.64
C THR A 141 -10.98 16.61 -13.97
N ALA A 142 -11.44 17.13 -15.11
CA ALA A 142 -10.92 16.73 -16.42
C ALA A 142 -9.40 16.97 -16.56
N GLN A 143 -8.87 18.02 -15.92
CA GLN A 143 -7.43 18.31 -15.91
C GLN A 143 -6.64 17.46 -14.93
N ASN A 144 -7.29 16.95 -13.88
CA ASN A 144 -6.66 16.12 -12.87
C ASN A 144 -7.64 15.05 -12.38
N PRO A 145 -7.74 13.92 -13.10
CA PRO A 145 -8.79 12.94 -12.84
C PRO A 145 -8.42 12.00 -11.68
N THR A 146 -8.12 12.53 -10.49
CA THR A 146 -7.77 11.71 -9.30
C THR A 146 -8.87 11.76 -8.24
N PRO A 147 -9.80 10.79 -8.19
CA PRO A 147 -11.02 10.92 -7.40
C PRO A 147 -10.84 10.66 -5.91
N PHE A 148 -10.00 9.69 -5.54
CA PHE A 148 -9.90 9.20 -4.15
C PHE A 148 -8.65 9.70 -3.41
N MET A 149 -7.59 10.02 -4.15
CA MET A 149 -6.30 10.45 -3.61
C MET A 149 -5.82 11.67 -4.38
N SER A 150 -4.91 12.46 -3.78
CA SER A 150 -4.21 13.50 -4.53
C SER A 150 -3.31 12.85 -5.59
N HIS A 151 -3.13 13.50 -6.74
CA HIS A 151 -2.18 13.09 -7.77
C HIS A 151 -0.74 12.90 -7.25
N ILE A 152 -0.37 13.57 -6.16
CA ILE A 152 0.95 13.40 -5.50
C ILE A 152 1.08 12.01 -4.88
N SER A 153 0.04 11.53 -4.19
CA SER A 153 0.04 10.21 -3.54
C SER A 153 -0.38 9.08 -4.49
N TYR A 154 -1.32 9.36 -5.40
CA TYR A 154 -1.87 8.39 -6.33
C TYR A 154 -0.82 7.87 -7.31
N ASN A 155 -0.02 8.76 -7.92
CA ASN A 155 0.90 8.38 -8.98
C ASN A 155 2.01 7.40 -8.53
N PRO A 156 2.67 7.57 -7.36
CA PRO A 156 3.60 6.56 -6.85
C PRO A 156 2.94 5.20 -6.56
N ILE A 157 1.70 5.20 -6.06
CA ILE A 157 0.94 3.97 -5.80
C ILE A 157 0.58 3.29 -7.13
N LEU A 158 0.20 4.07 -8.15
CA LEU A 158 -0.08 3.58 -9.50
C LEU A 158 1.19 3.02 -10.16
N ALA A 159 2.34 3.68 -10.03
CA ALA A 159 3.63 3.17 -10.49
C ALA A 159 3.98 1.82 -9.86
N PHE A 160 3.71 1.66 -8.55
CA PHE A 160 3.87 0.37 -7.88
C PHE A 160 2.90 -0.70 -8.41
N ALA A 161 1.65 -0.34 -8.68
CA ALA A 161 0.67 -1.25 -9.29
C ALA A 161 1.10 -1.69 -10.69
N ILE A 162 1.60 -0.77 -11.53
CA ILE A 162 2.16 -1.10 -12.85
C ILE A 162 3.32 -2.09 -12.71
N TYR A 163 4.24 -1.86 -11.78
CA TYR A 163 5.33 -2.79 -11.52
C TYR A 163 4.82 -4.20 -11.16
N LEU A 164 3.83 -4.32 -10.27
CA LEU A 164 3.27 -5.62 -9.88
C LEU A 164 2.62 -6.36 -11.06
N VAL A 165 1.85 -5.64 -11.87
CA VAL A 165 1.20 -6.20 -13.06
C VAL A 165 2.24 -6.65 -14.09
N MET A 166 3.24 -5.80 -14.37
CA MET A 166 4.31 -6.13 -15.31
C MET A 166 5.18 -7.29 -14.83
N HIS A 167 5.45 -7.35 -13.52
CA HIS A 167 6.15 -8.49 -12.93
C HIS A 167 5.39 -9.81 -13.14
N GLU A 168 4.06 -9.83 -12.95
CA GLU A 168 3.26 -11.02 -13.29
C GLU A 168 3.38 -11.36 -14.79
N VAL A 169 3.28 -10.38 -15.68
CA VAL A 169 3.37 -10.57 -17.14
C VAL A 169 4.70 -11.21 -17.56
N PHE A 170 5.84 -10.74 -17.02
CA PHE A 170 7.15 -11.23 -17.44
C PHE A 170 7.58 -12.53 -16.75
N PHE A 171 7.28 -12.69 -15.45
CA PHE A 171 7.85 -13.79 -14.66
C PHE A 171 6.90 -14.98 -14.48
N ASN A 172 5.59 -14.80 -14.64
CA ASN A 172 4.63 -15.88 -14.45
C ASN A 172 4.43 -16.71 -15.74
N LYS A 173 5.25 -17.77 -15.88
CA LYS A 173 5.22 -18.70 -17.03
C LYS A 173 3.92 -19.51 -17.19
N LYS A 174 2.99 -19.44 -16.23
CA LYS A 174 1.72 -20.20 -16.23
C LYS A 174 0.50 -19.35 -16.61
N LEU A 175 0.72 -18.11 -17.04
CA LEU A 175 -0.37 -17.22 -17.48
C LEU A 175 -1.06 -17.77 -18.72
N THR A 176 -2.40 -17.78 -18.70
CA THR A 176 -3.20 -18.05 -19.90
C THR A 176 -3.16 -16.83 -20.82
N ASN A 177 -3.33 -17.04 -22.14
CA ASN A 177 -3.33 -15.96 -23.13
C ASN A 177 -4.34 -14.84 -22.79
N LEU A 178 -5.49 -15.21 -22.22
CA LEU A 178 -6.51 -14.25 -21.78
C LEU A 178 -6.02 -13.38 -20.61
N LEU A 179 -5.45 -14.00 -19.57
CA LEU A 179 -4.92 -13.27 -18.41
C LEU A 179 -3.73 -12.39 -18.81
N PHE A 180 -2.86 -12.89 -19.68
CA PHE A 180 -1.76 -12.12 -20.25
C PHE A 180 -2.26 -10.85 -20.96
N SER A 181 -3.32 -10.98 -21.77
CA SER A 181 -3.94 -9.85 -22.46
C SER A 181 -4.51 -8.82 -21.48
N PHE A 182 -5.25 -9.27 -20.45
CA PHE A 182 -5.79 -8.37 -19.43
C PHE A 182 -4.70 -7.63 -18.65
N TYR A 183 -3.68 -8.33 -18.17
CA TYR A 183 -2.58 -7.69 -17.44
C TYR A 183 -1.81 -6.70 -18.31
N SER A 184 -1.54 -7.05 -19.57
CA SER A 184 -0.88 -6.14 -20.53
C SER A 184 -1.74 -4.89 -20.78
N PHE A 185 -3.04 -5.06 -20.98
CA PHE A 185 -3.98 -3.96 -21.12
C PHE A 185 -3.98 -3.03 -19.90
N PHE A 186 -4.08 -3.59 -18.68
CA PHE A 186 -4.05 -2.81 -17.45
C PHE A 186 -2.71 -2.06 -17.27
N ALA A 187 -1.57 -2.69 -17.57
CA ALA A 187 -0.28 -2.00 -17.47
C ALA A 187 -0.19 -0.78 -18.40
N ILE A 188 -0.64 -0.93 -19.65
CA ILE A 188 -0.66 0.16 -20.64
C ILE A 188 -1.64 1.26 -20.19
N SER A 189 -2.84 0.87 -19.80
CA SER A 189 -3.90 1.78 -19.34
C SER A 189 -3.45 2.59 -18.11
N MET A 190 -2.86 1.93 -17.11
CA MET A 190 -2.35 2.61 -15.92
C MET A 190 -1.18 3.55 -16.24
N THR A 191 -0.32 3.16 -17.18
CA THR A 191 0.78 4.01 -17.64
C THR A 191 0.24 5.30 -18.27
N ILE A 192 -0.74 5.20 -19.17
CA ILE A 192 -1.40 6.37 -19.78
C ILE A 192 -2.04 7.24 -18.68
N ASN A 193 -2.77 6.64 -17.75
CA ASN A 193 -3.44 7.35 -16.65
C ASN A 193 -2.44 8.15 -15.79
N MET A 194 -1.28 7.57 -15.50
CA MET A 194 -0.20 8.22 -14.74
C MET A 194 0.31 9.49 -15.43
N PHE A 195 0.43 9.48 -16.75
CA PHE A 195 0.86 10.66 -17.51
C PHE A 195 -0.24 11.72 -17.62
N ILE A 196 -1.51 11.33 -17.67
CA ILE A 196 -2.66 12.25 -17.68
C ILE A 196 -2.79 13.00 -16.35
N THR A 197 -2.64 12.31 -15.21
CA THR A 197 -2.84 12.92 -13.87
C THR A 197 -1.68 13.82 -13.40
N GLY A 198 -0.59 13.91 -14.16
CA GLY A 198 0.46 14.93 -13.98
C GLY A 198 1.38 14.77 -12.76
N GLY A 199 1.33 13.66 -12.02
CA GLY A 199 2.14 13.45 -10.82
C GLY A 199 3.61 13.11 -11.13
N ARG A 200 4.49 14.12 -11.11
CA ARG A 200 5.93 13.98 -11.39
C ARG A 200 6.64 12.94 -10.52
N ALA A 201 6.30 12.89 -9.23
CA ALA A 201 6.88 11.91 -8.31
C ALA A 201 6.64 10.48 -8.79
N GLY A 202 5.42 10.14 -9.22
CA GLY A 202 5.13 8.80 -9.72
C GLY A 202 5.75 8.51 -11.09
N GLN A 203 5.92 9.51 -11.96
CA GLN A 203 6.67 9.33 -13.21
C GLN A 203 8.12 8.91 -12.92
N VAL A 204 8.79 9.58 -11.97
CA VAL A 204 10.13 9.20 -11.53
C VAL A 204 10.13 7.79 -10.94
N THR A 205 9.18 7.48 -10.04
CA THR A 205 9.05 6.13 -9.46
C THR A 205 8.83 5.07 -10.54
N PHE A 206 8.00 5.34 -11.55
CA PHE A 206 7.73 4.43 -12.65
C PHE A 206 9.00 4.08 -13.43
N PHE A 207 9.82 5.08 -13.80
CA PHE A 207 11.08 4.82 -14.50
C PHE A 207 12.06 4.01 -13.64
N VAL A 208 12.16 4.31 -12.35
CA VAL A 208 13.00 3.53 -11.41
C VAL A 208 12.51 2.08 -11.34
N MET A 209 11.21 1.87 -11.18
CA MET A 209 10.64 0.52 -11.10
C MET A 209 10.76 -0.25 -12.42
N LEU A 210 10.64 0.44 -13.55
CA LEU A 210 10.88 -0.13 -14.87
C LEU A 210 12.35 -0.55 -15.04
N SER A 211 13.31 0.28 -14.61
CA SER A 211 14.73 -0.09 -14.61
C SER A 211 14.97 -1.35 -13.77
N ILE A 212 14.42 -1.41 -12.55
CA ILE A 212 14.52 -2.60 -11.69
C ILE A 212 13.94 -3.83 -12.39
N LEU A 213 12.76 -3.71 -13.00
CA LEU A 213 12.12 -4.80 -13.71
C LEU A 213 12.96 -5.30 -14.90
N ILE A 214 13.58 -4.39 -15.66
CA ILE A 214 14.47 -4.74 -16.77
C ILE A 214 15.68 -5.51 -16.25
N PHE A 215 16.32 -5.05 -15.17
CA PHE A 215 17.44 -5.78 -14.56
C PHE A 215 17.01 -7.19 -14.13
N GLN A 216 15.88 -7.32 -13.44
CA GLN A 216 15.33 -8.62 -13.02
C GLN A 216 15.02 -9.56 -14.19
N ALA A 217 14.67 -9.02 -15.37
CA ALA A 217 14.34 -9.82 -16.54
C ALA A 217 15.57 -10.25 -17.35
N LEU A 218 16.69 -9.55 -17.18
CA LEU A 218 17.96 -9.83 -17.85
C LEU A 218 18.89 -10.72 -17.00
N ASP A 219 18.75 -10.70 -15.68
CA ASP A 219 19.41 -11.63 -14.73
C ASP A 219 18.77 -13.04 -14.76
#